data_AF-A0A5C1AFN2-F1
#
_entry.id   AF-A0A5C1AFN2-F1
#
_cell.length_a   1.000
_cell.length_b   1.000
_cell.length_c   1.000
_cell.angle_alpha   90.00
_cell.angle_beta   90.00
_cell.angle_gamma   90.00
#
_symmetry.space_group_name_H-M   'P 1'
#
loop_
_entity.id
_entity.type
_entity.pdbx_description
1 polymer ?
#
loop_
_entity_poly.entity_id
_entity_poly.type
_entity_poly.pdbx_seq_one_letter_code
_entity_poly.pdbx_strand_id
1 'polypeptide(L)'
;MKQPSVYLKMRVLGAVDTAAGRTRHERVHAVAAMTFVDEDGHPRQFTWRTIQTWFYRYKNHGITGVTPQPRRDKGETRKVTPEELLEAVNAARPHFHGKRLNKGAIYRFCVEQGLLDRDPPRPDHLLPLRPRIQAAHARKR
;
A
#
# COMPACT_ATOMS: atom_id res chain seq x y z
N MET A 1 -2.00 -10.20 -12.03
CA MET A 1 -2.14 -11.61 -11.58
C MET A 1 -3.22 -11.66 -10.51
N LYS A 2 -4.26 -12.50 -10.70
CA LYS A 2 -5.33 -12.71 -9.71
C LYS A 2 -4.73 -13.31 -8.44
N GLN A 3 -5.15 -12.85 -7.27
CA GLN A 3 -4.66 -13.42 -6.01
C GLN A 3 -5.16 -14.86 -5.87
N PRO A 4 -4.31 -15.79 -5.39
CA PRO A 4 -4.74 -17.18 -5.21
C PRO A 4 -5.85 -17.26 -4.17
N SER A 5 -6.87 -18.06 -4.47
CA SER A 5 -8.01 -18.31 -3.58
C SER A 5 -7.56 -18.81 -2.20
N VAL A 6 -8.33 -18.50 -1.16
CA VAL A 6 -8.09 -19.02 0.19
C VAL A 6 -8.06 -20.54 0.18
N TYR A 7 -8.98 -21.14 -0.58
CA TYR A 7 -9.08 -22.59 -0.68
C TYR A 7 -7.84 -23.22 -1.31
N LEU A 8 -7.28 -22.62 -2.38
CA LEU A 8 -6.02 -23.06 -2.97
C LEU A 8 -4.87 -22.99 -1.95
N LYS A 9 -4.80 -21.92 -1.16
CA LYS A 9 -3.79 -21.80 -0.10
C LYS A 9 -3.97 -22.87 0.98
N MET A 10 -5.20 -23.21 1.36
CA MET A 10 -5.49 -24.30 2.32
C MET A 10 -5.08 -25.66 1.78
N ARG A 11 -5.35 -25.94 0.50
CA ARG A 11 -4.90 -27.17 -0.16
C ARG A 11 -3.36 -27.28 -0.13
N VAL A 12 -2.66 -26.18 -0.41
CA VAL A 12 -1.19 -26.13 -0.34
C VAL A 12 -0.68 -26.35 1.08
N LEU A 13 -1.28 -25.72 2.10
CA LEU A 13 -0.87 -25.92 3.49
C LEU A 13 -1.14 -27.35 3.99
N GLY A 14 -2.28 -27.94 3.62
CA GLY A 14 -2.59 -29.34 3.94
C GLY A 14 -1.60 -30.30 3.30
N ALA A 15 -1.15 -30.03 2.07
CA ALA A 15 -0.10 -30.81 1.42
C ALA A 15 1.25 -30.74 2.17
N VAL A 16 1.56 -29.63 2.86
CA VAL A 16 2.78 -29.52 3.68
C VAL A 16 2.71 -30.42 4.92
N ASP A 17 1.52 -30.65 5.46
CA ASP A 17 1.34 -31.51 6.63
C ASP A 17 1.42 -33.00 6.28
N THR A 18 1.01 -33.39 5.07
CA THR A 18 1.07 -34.78 4.59
C THR A 18 2.32 -35.12 3.79
N ALA A 19 3.11 -34.14 3.36
CA ALA A 19 4.32 -34.36 2.57
C ALA A 19 5.39 -35.15 3.32
N ALA A 20 6.15 -35.96 2.57
CA ALA A 20 7.29 -36.68 3.10
C ALA A 20 8.45 -35.71 3.43
N GLY A 21 9.00 -35.83 4.64
CA GLY A 21 10.15 -35.04 5.09
C GLY A 21 10.28 -35.03 6.61
N ARG A 22 11.51 -35.21 7.12
CA ARG A 22 11.78 -35.20 8.57
C ARG A 22 11.62 -33.80 9.13
N THR A 23 11.99 -32.79 8.35
CA THR A 23 11.89 -31.39 8.73
C THR A 23 10.78 -30.67 7.99
N ARG A 24 10.20 -29.64 8.61
CA ARG A 24 9.22 -28.76 7.95
C ARG A 24 9.79 -28.10 6.70
N HIS A 25 11.09 -27.79 6.71
CA HIS A 25 11.78 -27.18 5.58
C HIS A 25 11.77 -28.11 4.37
N GLU A 26 12.16 -29.39 4.55
CA GLU A 26 12.07 -30.42 3.50
C GLU A 26 10.65 -30.56 2.96
N ARG A 27 9.64 -30.64 3.83
CA ARG A 27 8.23 -30.75 3.41
C ARG A 27 7.78 -29.56 2.57
N VAL A 28 8.12 -28.34 2.97
CA VAL A 28 7.81 -27.13 2.19
C VAL A 28 8.52 -27.13 0.84
N HIS A 29 9.77 -27.59 0.77
CA HIS A 29 10.50 -27.71 -0.49
C HIS A 29 9.91 -28.78 -1.41
N ALA A 30 9.48 -29.92 -0.86
CA ALA A 30 8.78 -30.95 -1.62
C ALA A 30 7.45 -30.43 -2.21
N VAL A 31 6.66 -29.71 -1.41
CA VAL A 31 5.41 -29.10 -1.86
C VAL A 31 5.64 -27.98 -2.88
N ALA A 32 6.74 -27.24 -2.78
CA ALA A 32 7.08 -26.21 -3.77
C ALA A 32 7.35 -26.78 -5.16
N ALA A 33 7.78 -28.05 -5.26
CA ALA A 33 7.96 -28.75 -6.53
C ALA A 33 6.62 -29.24 -7.13
N MET A 34 5.53 -29.26 -6.35
CA MET A 34 4.21 -29.69 -6.81
C MET A 34 3.47 -28.58 -7.55
N THR A 35 2.59 -29.00 -8.47
CA THR A 35 1.68 -28.11 -9.19
C THR A 35 0.27 -28.28 -8.63
N PHE A 36 -0.38 -27.17 -8.31
CA PHE A 36 -1.75 -27.12 -7.81
C PHE A 36 -2.68 -26.54 -8.87
N VAL A 37 -3.87 -27.10 -9.02
CA VAL A 37 -4.89 -26.55 -9.91
C VAL A 37 -5.76 -25.59 -9.09
N ASP A 38 -5.92 -24.37 -9.60
CA ASP A 38 -6.83 -23.36 -9.03
C ASP A 38 -8.29 -23.69 -9.40
N GLU A 39 -9.27 -22.99 -8.81
CA GLU A 39 -10.70 -23.23 -9.06
C GLU A 39 -11.09 -22.96 -10.52
N ASP A 40 -10.35 -22.09 -11.21
CA ASP A 40 -10.51 -21.78 -12.63
C ASP A 40 -9.82 -22.83 -13.55
N GLY A 41 -9.30 -23.94 -13.00
CA GLY A 41 -8.63 -25.01 -13.76
C GLY A 41 -7.18 -24.71 -14.17
N HIS A 42 -6.63 -23.58 -13.74
CA HIS A 42 -5.27 -23.18 -14.12
C HIS A 42 -4.20 -23.81 -13.21
N PRO A 43 -3.13 -24.40 -13.76
CA PRO A 43 -2.01 -24.89 -12.97
C PRO A 43 -1.22 -23.72 -12.36
N ARG A 44 -0.92 -23.84 -11.07
CA ARG A 44 -0.18 -22.88 -10.24
C ARG A 44 0.90 -23.61 -9.47
N GLN A 45 2.12 -23.12 -9.58
CA GLN A 45 3.23 -23.53 -8.73
C GLN A 45 3.64 -22.35 -7.84
N PHE A 46 3.93 -22.62 -6.59
CA PHE A 46 4.32 -21.60 -5.61
C PHE A 46 5.74 -21.85 -5.11
N THR A 47 6.49 -20.77 -4.92
CA THR A 47 7.84 -20.86 -4.36
C THR A 47 7.79 -21.23 -2.88
N TRP A 48 8.82 -21.91 -2.39
CA TRP A 48 8.94 -22.30 -0.97
C TRP A 48 8.79 -21.11 -0.01
N ARG A 49 9.28 -19.91 -0.36
CA ARG A 49 9.11 -18.69 0.45
C ARG A 49 7.65 -18.27 0.60
N THR A 50 6.86 -18.46 -0.46
CA THR A 50 5.43 -18.13 -0.47
C THR A 50 4.68 -19.07 0.45
N ILE A 51 4.96 -20.37 0.33
CA ILE A 51 4.36 -21.42 1.16
C ILE A 51 4.74 -21.22 2.62
N GLN A 52 6.02 -20.93 2.91
CA GLN A 52 6.50 -20.64 4.26
C GLN A 52 5.79 -19.41 4.86
N THR A 53 5.60 -18.35 4.07
CA THR A 53 4.88 -17.16 4.52
C THR A 53 3.43 -17.50 4.90
N TRP A 54 2.73 -18.28 4.07
CA TRP A 54 1.37 -18.72 4.38
C TRP A 54 1.31 -19.61 5.60
N PHE A 55 2.28 -20.51 5.78
CA PHE A 55 2.37 -21.38 6.95
C PHE A 55 2.47 -20.58 8.25
N TYR A 56 3.37 -19.59 8.31
CA TYR A 56 3.52 -18.76 9.52
C TYR A 56 2.29 -17.87 9.76
N ARG A 57 1.68 -17.33 8.71
CA ARG A 57 0.42 -16.58 8.85
C ARG A 57 -0.72 -17.44 9.37
N TYR A 58 -0.83 -18.67 8.88
CA TYR A 58 -1.81 -19.64 9.36
C TYR A 58 -1.54 -20.03 10.81
N LYS A 59 -0.29 -20.31 11.16
CA LYS A 59 0.10 -20.64 12.53
C LYS A 59 -0.25 -19.52 13.52
N ASN A 60 -0.06 -18.26 13.13
CA ASN A 60 -0.24 -17.11 14.03
C ASN A 60 -1.69 -16.60 14.08
N HIS A 61 -2.45 -16.73 12.99
CA HIS A 61 -3.76 -16.08 12.84
C HIS A 61 -4.84 -17.00 12.25
N GLY A 62 -4.58 -18.30 12.14
CA GLY A 62 -5.48 -19.28 11.55
C GLY A 62 -5.84 -18.95 10.09
N ILE A 63 -7.04 -19.34 9.69
CA ILE A 63 -7.57 -19.11 8.34
C ILE A 63 -7.62 -17.60 8.03
N THR A 64 -7.93 -16.76 9.02
CA THR A 64 -8.01 -15.29 8.88
C THR A 64 -6.70 -14.67 8.40
N GLY A 65 -5.54 -15.21 8.80
CA GLY A 65 -4.23 -14.74 8.33
C GLY A 65 -3.89 -15.09 6.89
N VAL A 66 -4.57 -16.09 6.32
CA VAL A 66 -4.35 -16.58 4.96
C VAL A 66 -5.32 -15.95 3.96
N THR A 67 -6.48 -15.49 4.47
CA THR A 67 -7.43 -14.65 3.75
C THR A 67 -6.78 -13.34 3.31
N PRO A 68 -6.95 -12.92 2.04
CA PRO A 68 -6.51 -11.61 1.61
C PRO A 68 -7.16 -10.51 2.43
N GLN A 69 -6.33 -9.76 3.16
CA GLN A 69 -6.77 -8.55 3.84
C GLN A 69 -6.38 -7.34 2.98
N PRO A 70 -7.26 -6.33 2.86
CA PRO A 70 -6.85 -5.07 2.29
C PRO A 70 -5.69 -4.53 3.11
N ARG A 71 -4.73 -3.88 2.44
CA ARG A 71 -3.67 -3.21 3.18
C ARG A 71 -4.32 -2.15 4.08
N ARG A 72 -3.88 -2.08 5.33
CA ARG A 72 -4.42 -1.12 6.32
C ARG A 72 -4.35 0.32 5.81
N ASP A 73 -3.29 0.65 5.08
CA ASP A 73 -3.06 1.98 4.50
C ASP A 73 -3.81 2.23 3.17
N LYS A 74 -4.72 1.34 2.77
CA LYS A 74 -5.46 1.48 1.52
C LYS A 74 -6.54 2.56 1.68
N GLY A 75 -6.30 3.72 1.08
CA GLY A 75 -7.22 4.86 1.12
C GLY A 75 -6.91 5.87 2.23
N GLU A 76 -5.98 5.55 3.14
CA GLU A 76 -5.47 6.51 4.11
C GLU A 76 -4.41 7.42 3.47
N THR A 77 -4.60 8.73 3.57
CA THR A 77 -3.57 9.70 3.20
C THR A 77 -2.48 9.72 4.27
N ARG A 78 -1.23 9.53 3.85
CA ARG A 78 -0.11 9.40 4.81
C ARG A 78 0.38 10.74 5.39
N LYS A 79 0.13 11.86 4.71
CA LYS A 79 0.80 13.14 5.01
C LYS A 79 -0.07 14.39 4.80
N VAL A 80 -0.90 14.43 3.77
CA VAL A 80 -1.71 15.62 3.42
C VAL A 80 -3.13 15.17 3.14
N THR A 81 -4.12 15.89 3.67
CA THR A 81 -5.52 15.58 3.38
C THR A 81 -5.87 15.96 1.93
N PRO A 82 -6.86 15.31 1.30
CA PRO A 82 -7.32 15.72 -0.03
C PRO A 82 -7.77 17.18 -0.08
N GLU A 83 -8.32 17.70 1.01
CA GLU A 83 -8.83 19.07 1.14
C GLU A 83 -7.69 20.09 1.14
N GLU A 84 -6.65 19.90 1.97
CA GLU A 84 -5.46 20.75 2.01
C GLU A 84 -4.73 20.77 0.66
N LEU A 85 -4.66 19.61 0.00
CA LEU A 85 -4.08 19.51 -1.33
C LEU A 85 -4.88 20.30 -2.36
N LEU A 86 -6.21 20.25 -2.29
CA LEU A 86 -7.09 21.00 -3.19
C LEU A 86 -6.96 22.51 -2.98
N GLU A 87 -6.89 22.97 -1.73
CA GLU A 87 -6.64 24.37 -1.39
C GLU A 87 -5.30 24.85 -1.96
N ALA A 88 -4.22 24.10 -1.71
CA ALA A 88 -2.89 24.45 -2.22
C ALA A 88 -2.85 24.50 -3.76
N VAL A 89 -3.52 23.56 -4.44
CA VAL A 89 -3.61 23.55 -5.90
C VAL A 89 -4.42 24.74 -6.42
N ASN A 90 -5.53 25.08 -5.77
CA ASN A 90 -6.34 26.24 -6.15
C ASN A 90 -5.61 27.56 -5.95
N ALA A 91 -4.81 27.68 -4.88
CA ALA A 91 -3.94 28.83 -4.65
C ALA A 91 -2.78 28.91 -5.67
N ALA A 92 -2.23 27.76 -6.09
CA ALA A 92 -1.13 27.72 -7.05
C ALA A 92 -1.56 27.95 -8.50
N ARG A 93 -2.74 27.45 -8.91
CA ARG A 93 -3.21 27.44 -10.30
C ARG A 93 -3.20 28.81 -11.00
N PRO A 94 -3.60 29.94 -10.35
CA PRO A 94 -3.50 31.28 -10.94
C PRO A 94 -2.07 31.74 -11.27
N HIS A 95 -1.04 31.13 -10.67
CA HIS A 95 0.35 31.48 -10.94
C HIS A 95 0.94 30.75 -12.16
N PHE A 96 0.20 29.79 -12.73
CA PHE A 96 0.60 29.01 -13.90
C PHE A 96 -0.29 29.32 -15.11
N HIS A 97 -0.36 30.58 -15.53
CA HIS A 97 -1.01 30.95 -16.80
C HIS A 97 -0.04 30.77 -17.98
N GLY A 98 -0.50 30.14 -19.08
CA GLY A 98 0.23 30.06 -20.35
C GLY A 98 1.33 28.99 -20.47
N LYS A 99 1.61 28.20 -19.43
CA LYS A 99 2.56 27.06 -19.48
C LYS A 99 1.83 25.74 -19.22
N ARG A 100 2.36 24.66 -19.81
CA ARG A 100 1.88 23.30 -19.56
C ARG A 100 2.08 22.96 -18.07
N LEU A 101 0.98 22.78 -17.34
CA LEU A 101 1.01 22.45 -15.91
C LEU A 101 1.73 21.12 -15.70
N ASN A 102 2.92 21.17 -15.08
CA ASN A 102 3.62 19.99 -14.60
C ASN A 102 3.30 19.81 -13.11
N LYS A 103 2.80 18.63 -12.73
CA LYS A 103 2.50 18.28 -11.32
C LYS A 103 3.69 18.57 -10.39
N GLY A 104 4.91 18.33 -10.85
CA GLY A 104 6.12 18.63 -10.09
C GLY A 104 6.41 20.13 -9.93
N ALA A 105 6.02 20.96 -10.91
CA ALA A 105 6.15 22.41 -10.81
C ALA A 105 5.15 23.00 -9.79
N ILE A 106 3.92 22.49 -9.78
CA ILE A 106 2.90 22.87 -8.80
C ILE A 106 3.34 22.45 -7.40
N TYR A 107 3.80 21.21 -7.22
CA TYR A 107 4.29 20.74 -5.91
C TYR A 107 5.45 21.61 -5.39
N ARG A 108 6.45 21.91 -6.23
CA ARG A 108 7.56 22.79 -5.83
C ARG A 108 7.08 24.18 -5.44
N PHE A 109 6.19 24.77 -6.23
CA PHE A 109 5.61 26.07 -5.92
C PHE A 109 4.83 26.06 -4.61
N CYS A 110 4.00 25.04 -4.37
CA CYS A 110 3.27 24.92 -3.11
C CYS A 110 4.21 24.79 -1.90
N VAL A 111 5.33 24.07 -2.02
CA VAL A 111 6.34 23.97 -0.95
C VAL A 111 7.09 25.29 -0.77
N GLU A 112 7.50 25.95 -1.86
CA GLU A 112 8.22 27.23 -1.82
C GLU A 112 7.37 28.37 -1.24
N GLN A 113 6.06 28.37 -1.50
CA GLN A 113 5.11 29.34 -0.95
C GLN A 113 4.62 28.96 0.46
N GLY A 114 5.06 27.84 1.03
CA GLY A 114 4.62 27.36 2.34
C GLY A 114 3.16 26.89 2.39
N LEU A 115 2.55 26.61 1.23
CA LEU A 115 1.20 26.06 1.09
C LEU A 115 1.16 24.55 1.40
N LEU A 116 2.29 23.85 1.25
CA LEU A 116 2.46 22.45 1.63
C LEU A 116 3.78 22.27 2.36
N ASP A 117 3.76 21.54 3.47
CA ASP A 117 4.99 21.12 4.14
C ASP A 117 5.68 20.00 3.35
N ARG A 118 7.02 20.05 3.29
CA ARG A 118 7.83 19.01 2.62
C ARG A 118 7.77 17.67 3.37
N ASP A 119 7.56 17.73 4.67
CA ASP A 119 7.38 16.57 5.54
C ASP A 119 6.28 16.85 6.60
N PRO A 120 5.00 16.90 6.17
CA PRO A 120 3.92 17.13 7.11
C PRO A 120 3.77 15.91 8.03
N PRO A 121 3.44 16.14 9.32
CA PRO A 121 3.06 15.06 10.22
C PRO A 121 1.82 14.35 9.67
N ARG A 122 1.62 13.10 10.09
CA ARG A 122 0.50 12.29 9.67
C ARG A 122 -0.84 12.98 10.06
N PRO A 123 -1.86 12.97 9.18
CA PRO A 123 -3.05 13.80 9.38
C PRO A 123 -3.88 13.46 10.64
N ASP A 124 -3.74 12.27 11.20
CA ASP A 124 -4.31 11.83 12.48
C ASP A 124 -3.70 12.53 13.71
N HIS A 125 -2.51 13.13 13.57
CA HIS A 125 -1.86 13.96 14.60
C HIS A 125 -2.14 15.46 14.44
N LEU A 126 -3.00 15.86 13.50
CA LEU A 126 -3.44 17.25 13.37
C LEU A 126 -4.45 17.58 14.49
N LEU A 127 -3.96 18.15 15.59
CA LEU A 127 -4.79 19.06 16.39
C LEU A 127 -5.37 20.12 15.44
N PRO A 128 -6.61 20.60 15.63
CA PRO A 128 -7.26 21.54 14.72
C PRO A 128 -6.33 22.73 14.48
N LEU A 129 -5.72 22.77 13.29
CA LEU A 129 -4.69 23.74 12.98
C LEU A 129 -5.35 25.12 12.83
N ARG A 130 -4.78 26.03 13.61
CA ARG A 130 -5.02 27.47 13.65
C ARG A 130 -5.09 28.10 12.25
N PRO A 131 -5.79 29.25 12.10
CA PRO A 131 -5.90 29.94 10.82
C PRO A 131 -4.50 30.36 10.34
N ARG A 132 -3.98 29.67 9.32
CA ARG A 132 -2.80 30.08 8.55
C ARG A 132 -3.26 30.83 7.30
N ILE A 133 -3.84 32.02 7.53
CA ILE A 133 -3.86 33.06 6.51
C ILE A 133 -3.42 34.35 7.19
N GLN A 134 -2.25 34.85 6.80
CA GLN A 134 -1.96 36.27 6.55
C GLN A 134 -0.45 36.49 6.47
N ALA A 135 0.08 36.53 5.24
CA ALA A 135 1.24 37.35 4.88
C ALA A 135 1.41 37.37 3.35
N ALA A 136 0.45 37.95 2.63
CA ALA A 136 0.68 38.46 1.29
C ALA A 136 0.15 39.90 1.22
N HIS A 137 0.71 40.76 2.07
CA HIS A 137 0.68 42.19 1.86
C HIS A 137 2.08 42.67 1.47
N ALA A 138 2.09 43.52 0.44
CA ALA A 138 3.14 44.46 0.07
C ALA A 138 4.44 43.89 -0.52
N ARG A 139 4.48 43.86 -1.87
CA ARG A 139 5.60 44.26 -2.76
C ARG A 139 5.12 43.94 -4.19
N LYS A 140 4.89 44.89 -5.09
CA LYS A 140 5.74 46.02 -5.51
C LYS A 140 4.88 47.11 -6.16
N ARG A 141 5.16 48.37 -5.79
CA ARG A 141 5.10 49.51 -6.71
C ARG A 141 6.30 49.44 -7.65
#